data_AF-A0A3N5ZJZ2-F1
#
_entry.id   AF-A0A3N5ZJZ2-F1
#
_cell.length_a   1.000
_cell.length_b   1.000
_cell.length_c   1.000
_cell.angle_alpha   90.00
_cell.angle_beta   90.00
_cell.angle_gamma   90.00
#
_symmetry.space_group_name_H-M   'P 1'
#
loop_
_entity.id
_entity.type
_entity.pdbx_description
1 polymer ?
#
loop_
_entity_poly.entity_id
_entity_poly.type
_entity_poly.pdbx_seq_one_letter_code
_entity_poly.pdbx_strand_id
1 'polypeptide(L)'
;MASLLLYWQWLVSKELRPFSLTLFGDWFFEDDSGHIHFLDTVGGQLKEIAPDRASFLEMRERQENLDEWYMAELALVCLERGLRPGPGQCLSFKIPPVLSGPLDPDNIEVCDLMVHESIIGQIHKGVRNLPEGTRIGRFTVDGEEP
;
A
#
# COMPACT_ATOMS: atom_id res chain seq x y z
N MET A 1 -11.16 -14.51 12.01
CA MET A 1 -10.52 -14.03 10.77
C MET A 1 -10.24 -12.54 10.94
N ALA A 2 -8.98 -12.14 11.00
CA ALA A 2 -8.61 -10.72 10.97
C ALA A 2 -8.82 -10.16 9.55
N SER A 3 -9.35 -8.95 9.44
CA SER A 3 -9.44 -8.24 8.15
C SER A 3 -8.06 -7.72 7.77
N LEU A 4 -7.65 -7.86 6.51
CA LEU A 4 -6.42 -7.26 5.96
C LEU A 4 -6.32 -5.76 6.28
N LEU A 5 -7.46 -5.07 6.27
CA LEU A 5 -7.52 -3.62 6.48
C LEU A 5 -7.67 -3.22 7.96
N LEU A 6 -7.56 -4.16 8.90
CA LEU A 6 -7.71 -3.88 10.34
C LEU A 6 -6.77 -2.75 10.80
N TYR A 7 -5.52 -2.80 10.37
CA TYR A 7 -4.47 -1.85 10.76
C TYR A 7 -4.53 -0.52 10.00
N TRP A 8 -5.43 -0.41 9.02
CA TRP A 8 -5.71 0.82 8.27
C TRP A 8 -7.02 1.51 8.65
N GLN A 9 -7.81 0.97 9.59
CA GLN A 9 -9.10 1.57 10.00
C GLN A 9 -9.01 2.99 10.59
N TRP A 10 -7.79 3.47 10.87
CA TRP A 10 -7.56 4.86 11.28
C TRP A 10 -7.58 5.84 10.09
N LEU A 11 -7.47 5.34 8.86
CA LEU A 11 -7.44 6.11 7.61
C LEU A 11 -8.54 5.67 6.64
N VAL A 12 -8.83 4.37 6.56
CA VAL A 12 -9.81 3.76 5.67
C VAL A 12 -11.12 3.55 6.41
N SER A 13 -12.18 4.19 5.90
CA SER A 13 -13.54 4.04 6.43
C SER A 13 -14.12 2.65 6.13
N LYS A 14 -15.01 2.15 6.99
CA LYS A 14 -15.62 0.81 6.82
C LYS A 14 -16.61 0.73 5.65
N GLU A 15 -17.06 1.88 5.17
CA GLU A 15 -17.98 2.07 4.06
C GLU A 15 -17.26 1.92 2.71
N LEU A 16 -15.93 2.04 2.68
CA LEU A 16 -15.13 1.84 1.47
C LEU A 16 -15.03 0.34 1.15
N ARG A 17 -15.54 -0.06 -0.01
CA ARG A 17 -15.52 -1.46 -0.45
C ARG A 17 -14.27 -1.74 -1.29
N PRO A 18 -13.32 -2.56 -0.82
CA PRO A 18 -12.15 -2.91 -1.61
C PRO A 18 -12.55 -3.75 -2.82
N PHE A 19 -11.93 -3.49 -3.98
CA PHE A 19 -12.20 -4.27 -5.20
C PHE A 19 -10.94 -4.71 -5.95
N SER A 20 -9.78 -4.10 -5.69
CA SER A 20 -8.51 -4.47 -6.32
C SER A 20 -7.33 -4.16 -5.41
N LEU A 21 -6.25 -4.91 -5.59
CA LEU A 21 -4.97 -4.75 -4.91
C LEU A 21 -3.85 -4.61 -5.96
N THR A 22 -2.82 -3.81 -5.68
CA THR A 22 -1.60 -3.75 -6.48
C THR A 22 -0.62 -4.86 -6.08
N LEU A 23 0.47 -5.01 -6.83
CA LEU A 23 1.56 -5.90 -6.42
C LEU A 23 2.26 -5.44 -5.14
N PHE A 24 2.15 -4.16 -4.76
CA PHE A 24 2.78 -3.60 -3.57
C PHE A 24 1.88 -3.58 -2.32
N GLY A 25 0.66 -4.12 -2.42
CA GLY A 25 -0.30 -4.12 -1.30
C GLY A 25 -1.22 -2.90 -1.27
N ASP A 26 -1.14 -2.00 -2.26
CA ASP A 26 -2.03 -0.84 -2.31
C ASP A 26 -3.45 -1.24 -2.73
N TRP A 27 -4.43 -0.53 -2.18
CA TRP A 27 -5.83 -0.90 -2.35
C TRP A 27 -6.59 0.12 -3.18
N PHE A 28 -7.47 -0.38 -4.03
CA PHE A 28 -8.52 0.41 -4.64
C PHE A 28 -9.88 0.10 -4.02
N PHE A 29 -10.64 1.15 -3.71
CA PHE A 29 -11.95 1.08 -3.10
C PHE A 29 -13.00 1.81 -3.91
N GLU A 30 -14.25 1.40 -3.72
CA GLU A 30 -15.42 2.10 -4.21
C GLU A 30 -16.33 2.45 -3.03
N ASP A 31 -16.75 3.71 -2.96
CA ASP A 31 -17.69 4.16 -1.93
C ASP A 31 -19.17 3.99 -2.36
N ASP A 32 -20.10 4.35 -1.48
CA ASP A 32 -21.55 4.25 -1.75
C ASP A 32 -22.05 5.16 -2.88
N SER A 33 -21.30 6.20 -3.24
CA SER A 33 -21.59 7.10 -4.36
C SER A 33 -20.95 6.63 -5.67
N GLY A 34 -20.10 5.59 -5.62
CA GLY A 34 -19.36 5.04 -6.75
C GLY A 34 -17.98 5.66 -6.97
N HIS A 35 -17.56 6.62 -6.15
CA HIS A 35 -16.23 7.21 -6.30
C HIS A 35 -15.14 6.21 -5.95
N ILE A 36 -14.01 6.32 -6.65
CA ILE A 36 -12.89 5.41 -6.52
C ILE A 36 -11.81 6.04 -5.67
N HIS A 37 -11.39 5.32 -4.64
CA HIS A 37 -10.35 5.74 -3.70
C HIS A 37 -9.15 4.81 -3.79
N PHE A 38 -7.95 5.36 -3.64
CA PHE A 38 -6.68 4.65 -3.63
C PHE A 38 -5.99 4.82 -2.28
N LEU A 39 -5.71 3.72 -1.61
CA LEU A 39 -4.83 3.69 -0.44
C LEU A 39 -3.41 3.36 -0.93
N ASP A 40 -2.56 4.38 -0.92
CA ASP A 40 -1.11 4.26 -1.06
C ASP A 40 -0.54 3.78 0.28
N THR A 41 -0.18 2.49 0.34
CA THR A 41 0.42 1.88 1.54
C THR A 41 1.87 2.28 1.73
N VAL A 42 2.56 2.70 0.66
CA VAL A 42 3.95 3.16 0.69
C VAL A 42 4.05 4.57 1.29
N GLY A 43 3.13 5.45 0.90
CA GLY A 43 3.03 6.83 1.38
C GLY A 43 2.10 7.01 2.58
N GLY A 44 1.24 6.03 2.87
CA GLY A 44 0.25 6.07 3.96
C GLY A 44 -0.85 7.10 3.74
N GLN A 45 -1.34 7.22 2.51
CA GLN A 45 -2.34 8.21 2.10
C GLN A 45 -3.55 7.54 1.45
N LEU A 46 -4.73 8.10 1.70
CA LEU A 46 -5.97 7.72 1.02
C LEU A 46 -6.44 8.90 0.18
N LYS A 47 -6.61 8.69 -1.14
CA LYS A 47 -7.01 9.72 -2.10
C LYS A 47 -8.20 9.26 -2.91
N GLU A 48 -9.17 10.14 -3.15
CA GLU A 48 -10.13 9.95 -4.24
C GLU A 48 -9.39 10.17 -5.57
N ILE A 49 -9.44 9.19 -6.49
CA ILE A 49 -8.67 9.20 -7.74
C ILE A 49 -9.55 9.18 -8.99
N ALA A 50 -10.82 8.80 -8.88
CA ALA A 50 -11.77 8.86 -9.99
C ALA A 50 -13.22 8.97 -9.48
N PRO A 51 -14.13 9.60 -10.25
CA PRO A 51 -15.53 9.75 -9.85
C PRO A 51 -16.34 8.44 -9.99
N ASP A 52 -15.87 7.50 -10.82
CA ASP A 52 -16.53 6.21 -11.03
C ASP A 52 -15.57 5.15 -11.61
N ARG A 53 -16.05 3.90 -11.69
CA ARG A 53 -15.28 2.77 -12.21
C ARG A 53 -14.91 2.93 -13.69
N ALA A 54 -15.74 3.58 -14.51
CA ALA A 54 -15.44 3.75 -15.93
C ALA A 54 -14.27 4.73 -16.12
N SER A 55 -14.32 5.87 -15.46
CA SER A 55 -13.24 6.86 -15.40
C SER A 55 -11.95 6.25 -14.87
N PHE A 56 -12.04 5.44 -13.81
CA PHE A 56 -10.88 4.70 -13.29
C PHE A 56 -10.23 3.78 -14.34
N LEU A 57 -11.05 3.02 -15.09
CA LEU A 57 -10.54 2.11 -16.13
C LEU A 57 -9.87 2.84 -17.29
N GLU A 58 -10.29 4.05 -17.62
CA GLU A 58 -9.60 4.90 -18.59
C GLU A 58 -8.30 5.50 -18.02
N MET A 59 -8.34 5.95 -16.77
CA MET A 59 -7.21 6.62 -16.12
C MET A 59 -6.06 5.66 -15.80
N ARG A 60 -6.34 4.42 -15.41
CA ARG A 60 -5.32 3.41 -15.08
C ARG A 60 -4.37 3.07 -16.24
N GLU A 61 -4.78 3.35 -17.48
CA GLU A 61 -3.97 3.08 -18.68
C GLU A 61 -3.00 4.24 -19.00
N ARG A 62 -3.11 5.37 -18.30
CA ARG A 62 -2.20 6.51 -18.47
C ARG A 62 -0.88 6.21 -17.76
N GLN A 63 0.23 6.52 -18.41
CA GLN A 63 1.57 6.27 -17.88
C GLN A 63 1.77 6.87 -16.49
N GLU A 64 1.33 8.11 -16.27
CA GLU A 64 1.41 8.79 -14.97
C GLU A 64 0.75 7.97 -13.83
N ASN A 65 -0.37 7.32 -14.10
CA ASN A 65 -1.11 6.53 -13.11
C ASN A 65 -0.56 5.10 -13.00
N LEU A 66 0.04 4.55 -14.05
CA LEU A 66 0.80 3.30 -13.95
C LEU A 66 2.00 3.46 -13.02
N ASP A 67 2.65 4.62 -13.08
CA ASP A 67 3.80 4.93 -12.24
C ASP A 67 3.35 5.26 -10.80
N GLU A 68 2.36 6.14 -10.63
CA GLU A 68 1.90 6.57 -9.30
C GLU A 68 1.13 5.46 -8.55
N TRP A 69 0.19 4.77 -9.21
CA TRP A 69 -0.71 3.84 -8.51
C TRP A 69 -0.19 2.41 -8.46
N TYR A 70 0.64 2.00 -9.42
CA TYR A 70 1.09 0.60 -9.52
C TYR A 70 2.60 0.44 -9.38
N MET A 71 3.36 1.55 -9.38
CA MET A 71 4.82 1.54 -9.46
C MET A 71 5.31 0.60 -10.56
N ALA A 72 4.68 0.68 -11.74
CA ALA A 72 4.72 -0.36 -12.77
C ALA A 72 6.15 -0.74 -13.21
N GLU A 73 7.05 0.25 -13.37
CA GLU A 73 8.44 0.00 -13.71
C GLU A 73 9.18 -0.80 -12.62
N LEU A 74 9.01 -0.42 -11.34
CA LEU A 74 9.64 -1.13 -10.23
C LEU A 74 9.09 -2.55 -10.09
N ALA A 75 7.77 -2.71 -10.23
CA ALA A 75 7.11 -4.01 -10.23
C ALA A 75 7.67 -4.93 -11.33
N LEU A 76 7.82 -4.41 -12.55
CA LEU A 76 8.38 -5.16 -13.67
C LEU A 76 9.81 -5.64 -13.38
N VAL A 77 10.68 -4.74 -12.90
CA VAL A 77 12.06 -5.11 -12.53
C VAL A 77 12.10 -6.18 -11.44
N CYS A 78 11.21 -6.12 -10.44
CA CYS A 78 11.12 -7.13 -9.39
C CYS A 78 10.71 -8.51 -9.97
N LEU A 79 9.71 -8.55 -10.86
CA LEU A 79 9.25 -9.77 -11.51
C LEU A 79 10.35 -10.39 -12.40
N GLU A 80 11.11 -9.57 -13.11
CA GLU A 80 12.27 -9.99 -13.92
C GLU A 80 13.39 -10.59 -13.07
N ARG A 81 13.58 -10.07 -11.85
CA ARG A 81 14.50 -10.61 -10.84
C ARG A 81 13.98 -11.87 -10.13
N GLY A 82 12.77 -12.32 -10.46
CA GLY A 82 12.19 -13.55 -9.93
C GLY A 82 11.36 -13.37 -8.65
N LEU A 83 11.13 -12.15 -8.18
CA LEU A 83 10.22 -11.87 -7.07
C LEU A 83 8.77 -11.99 -7.57
N ARG A 84 8.16 -13.16 -7.39
CA ARG A 84 6.81 -13.47 -7.89
C ARG A 84 5.88 -13.79 -6.71
N PRO A 85 5.11 -12.81 -6.21
CA PRO A 85 4.13 -13.06 -5.15
C PRO A 85 3.09 -14.09 -5.57
N GLY A 86 2.81 -15.05 -4.69
CA GLY A 86 1.70 -15.99 -4.84
C GLY A 86 0.39 -15.47 -4.23
N PRO A 87 -0.65 -16.32 -4.17
CA PRO A 87 -1.88 -15.99 -3.45
C PRO A 87 -1.60 -15.61 -2.00
N GLY A 88 -2.14 -14.47 -1.56
CA GLY A 88 -1.93 -13.97 -0.19
C GLY A 88 -0.56 -13.33 0.05
N GLN A 89 0.21 -13.03 -1.00
CA GLN A 89 1.51 -12.37 -0.91
C GLN A 89 1.53 -11.08 -1.75
N CYS A 90 2.43 -10.17 -1.39
CA CYS A 90 2.74 -8.96 -2.15
C CYS A 90 4.26 -8.74 -2.24
N LEU A 91 4.66 -7.74 -3.01
CA LEU A 91 5.96 -7.11 -2.93
C LEU A 91 5.93 -6.08 -1.81
N SER A 92 6.96 -6.07 -0.96
CA SER A 92 7.08 -5.12 0.13
C SER A 92 8.51 -4.60 0.24
N PHE A 93 8.65 -3.37 0.71
CA PHE A 93 9.96 -2.81 1.05
C PHE A 93 10.48 -3.42 2.36
N LYS A 94 11.68 -4.00 2.32
CA LYS A 94 12.39 -4.53 3.51
C LYS A 94 12.57 -3.42 4.56
N ILE A 95 12.92 -2.23 4.08
CA ILE A 95 12.92 -0.99 4.87
C ILE A 95 11.88 -0.05 4.24
N PRO A 96 10.74 0.22 4.90
CA PRO A 96 9.71 1.10 4.37
C PRO A 96 10.25 2.50 4.03
N PRO A 97 9.83 3.11 2.89
CA PRO A 97 10.30 4.44 2.50
C PRO A 97 10.01 5.53 3.52
N VAL A 98 8.90 5.43 4.26
CA VAL A 98 8.57 6.34 5.38
C VAL A 98 9.61 6.31 6.52
N LEU A 99 10.40 5.22 6.61
CA LEU A 99 11.54 5.08 7.51
C LEU A 99 12.88 5.40 6.83
N SER A 100 12.85 6.19 5.74
CA SER A 100 14.02 6.52 4.91
C SER A 100 14.65 5.32 4.20
N GLY A 101 13.86 4.26 3.95
CA GLY A 101 14.26 3.18 3.07
C GLY A 101 14.32 3.64 1.61
N PRO A 102 15.23 3.09 0.78
CA PRO A 102 15.33 3.50 -0.61
C PRO A 102 14.21 2.90 -1.48
N LEU A 103 13.82 3.65 -2.50
CA LEU A 103 12.85 3.23 -3.53
C LEU A 103 13.59 2.50 -4.67
N ASP A 104 14.13 1.33 -4.37
CA ASP A 104 14.87 0.53 -5.34
C ASP A 104 14.55 -0.98 -5.23
N PRO A 105 14.82 -1.78 -6.28
CA PRO A 105 14.46 -3.20 -6.28
C PRO A 105 15.30 -4.06 -5.33
N ASP A 106 16.47 -3.61 -4.86
CA ASP A 106 17.28 -4.35 -3.88
C ASP A 106 16.65 -4.28 -2.48
N ASN A 107 15.85 -3.24 -2.22
CA ASN A 107 15.05 -3.08 -1.01
C ASN A 107 13.67 -3.77 -1.08
N ILE A 108 13.37 -4.58 -2.10
CA ILE A 108 12.09 -5.30 -2.22
C ILE A 108 12.23 -6.78 -1.86
N GLU A 109 11.19 -7.33 -1.24
CA GLU A 109 11.00 -8.77 -1.00
C GLU A 109 9.55 -9.21 -1.24
N VAL A 110 9.34 -10.52 -1.39
CA VAL A 110 7.98 -11.10 -1.34
C VAL A 110 7.59 -11.29 0.12
N CYS A 111 6.45 -10.73 0.52
CA CYS A 111 5.95 -10.74 1.88
C CYS A 111 4.55 -11.37 1.94
N ASP A 112 4.18 -11.94 3.09
CA ASP A 112 2.79 -12.28 3.37
C ASP A 112 1.96 -10.98 3.46
N LEU A 113 0.80 -10.97 2.80
CA LEU A 113 -0.02 -9.77 2.68
C LEU A 113 -0.57 -9.33 4.05
N MET A 114 -0.99 -10.24 4.93
CA MET A 114 -1.47 -9.87 6.27
C MET A 114 -0.34 -9.26 7.10
N VAL A 115 0.86 -9.83 7.01
CA VAL A 115 2.06 -9.29 7.67
C VAL A 115 2.36 -7.89 7.13
N HIS A 116 2.36 -7.70 5.82
CA HIS A 116 2.55 -6.40 5.18
C HIS A 116 1.56 -5.36 5.69
N GLU A 117 0.25 -5.62 5.58
CA GLU A 117 -0.80 -4.69 6.01
C GLU A 117 -0.69 -4.35 7.50
N SER A 118 -0.38 -5.34 8.33
CA SER A 118 -0.26 -5.14 9.77
C SER A 118 0.91 -4.25 10.16
N ILE A 119 2.08 -4.48 9.58
CA ILE A 119 3.30 -3.72 9.91
C ILE A 119 3.19 -2.31 9.35
N ILE A 120 2.87 -2.17 8.06
CA ILE A 120 2.88 -0.88 7.36
C ILE A 120 1.77 0.03 7.90
N GLY A 121 0.56 -0.50 8.11
CA GLY A 121 -0.55 0.26 8.70
C GLY A 121 -0.23 0.81 10.09
N GLN A 122 0.46 0.04 10.93
CA GLN A 122 0.91 0.48 12.25
C GLN A 122 2.03 1.52 12.18
N ILE A 123 3.01 1.34 11.29
CA ILE A 123 4.10 2.31 11.09
C ILE A 123 3.52 3.67 10.68
N HIS A 124 2.66 3.71 9.65
CA HIS A 124 2.06 4.96 9.20
C HIS A 124 1.18 5.62 10.27
N LYS A 125 0.41 4.82 11.03
CA LYS A 125 -0.35 5.34 12.18
C LYS A 125 0.55 6.00 13.22
N GLY A 126 1.71 5.41 13.50
CA GLY A 126 2.67 5.90 14.49
C GLY A 126 3.39 7.19 14.07
N VAL A 127 3.72 7.32 12.78
CA VAL A 127 4.52 8.47 12.29
C VAL A 127 3.69 9.64 11.77
N ARG A 128 2.37 9.49 11.56
CA ARG A 128 1.50 10.52 10.95
C ARG A 128 1.52 11.91 11.60
N ASN A 129 1.89 12.00 12.87
CA ASN A 129 1.90 13.25 13.64
C ASN A 129 3.33 13.78 13.90
N LEU A 130 4.35 13.16 13.31
CA LEU A 130 5.73 13.59 13.47
C LEU A 130 6.04 14.73 12.49
N PRO A 131 6.77 15.79 12.91
CA PRO A 131 7.27 16.80 11.99
C PRO A 131 8.14 16.19 10.90
N GLU A 132 8.10 16.78 9.71
CA GLU A 132 9.02 16.41 8.63
C GLU A 132 10.48 16.51 9.09
N GLY A 133 11.31 15.56 8.65
CA GLY A 133 12.71 15.48 9.07
C GLY A 133 12.95 14.87 10.45
N THR A 134 11.91 14.39 11.15
CA THR A 134 12.07 13.67 12.42
C THR A 134 12.90 12.40 12.21
N ARG A 135 14.03 12.29 12.91
CA ARG A 135 14.86 11.07 12.89
C ARG A 135 14.17 9.95 13.67
N ILE A 136 13.75 8.90 12.98
CA ILE A 136 13.19 7.71 13.62
C ILE A 136 14.33 6.83 14.16
N GLY A 137 14.43 6.70 15.48
CA GLY A 137 15.45 5.87 16.14
C GLY A 137 14.97 4.47 16.56
N ARG A 138 13.67 4.32 16.83
CA ARG A 138 13.01 3.06 17.20
C ARG A 138 11.52 3.18 16.87
N PHE A 139 10.94 2.10 16.37
CA PHE A 139 9.49 1.92 16.28
C PHE A 139 9.14 0.57 16.92
N THR A 140 7.92 0.47 17.43
CA THR A 140 7.35 -0.77 17.96
C THR A 140 6.17 -1.12 17.08
N VAL A 141 6.06 -2.38 16.68
CA VAL A 141 4.89 -2.93 16.01
C VAL A 141 4.26 -3.92 16.98
N ASP A 142 2.97 -3.79 17.23
CA ASP A 142 2.22 -4.74 18.03
C ASP A 142 2.10 -6.04 17.22
N GLY A 143 2.61 -7.14 17.78
CA GLY A 143 2.37 -8.48 17.27
C GLY A 143 1.24 -9.12 18.06
N GLU A 144 0.20 -9.60 17.39
CA GLU A 144 -0.60 -10.69 17.95
C GLU A 144 0.19 -11.99 17.67
N GLU A 145 0.58 -12.70 18.73
CA GLU A 145 1.09 -14.08 18.56
C GLU A 145 0.02 -14.93 17.87
N PRO A 146 0.40 -15.82 16.92
CA PRO A 146 -0.54 -16.72 16.25
C PRO A 146 -1.26 -17.67 17.20
#